data_AF-A0A914LGI5-F1
#
_entry.id   AF-A0A914LGI5-F1
#
_cell.length_a   1.000
_cell.length_b   1.000
_cell.length_c   1.000
_cell.angle_alpha   90.00
_cell.angle_beta   90.00
_cell.angle_gamma   90.00
#
_symmetry.space_group_name_H-M   'P 1'
#
loop_
_entity.id
_entity.type
_entity.pdbx_description
1 polymer ?
#
loop_
_entity_poly.entity_id
_entity_poly.type
_entity_poly.pdbx_seq_one_letter_code
_entity_poly.pdbx_strand_id
1 'polypeptide(L)'
;MDASKQNCSHKNHHNIANKQQKDPELEAEIRFAKASGANPPRILPSDAVKNITEVFENHCVSSKNLIKNLKNGRAERKARSRGVSGCAIKNDGNRFEYGLDCIDLAYENDNQDKTFSSDSEEEYDEYADFVRKYSDEEIRQIMGDYLENGNLAEALDSLEKFALTKDMVHKMIKDILMVTIENSVGSYDMTANMLAEMVNKKWVSFSAIADILEDIVGSVGDISKDVPKAAESLAILMAKLVEHNLCTLNILNMLASKHSSDAQLVKSCYEDAVTFSNNHHLLMGKCAPCGGQNSTEVLSEQFKHILKEYLNSNDKEAATQRLSDLRVPHFNHEFVYKAGIFALEEMHDHVMDKLAILLKDLSDKGTLAESCIEKGFKRLFNDLADLYLDLPAAYVLAQRWVSKTAKIGVISQQIVVECPRETIRSRSRTLSEGPDGKLIVDNEKSDDDFNKDDKTSGYSSEIGGAESVQGDLSACN
;
A
#
# COMPACT_ATOMS: atom_id res chain seq x y z
N MET A 1 35.64 58.71 36.39
CA MET A 1 35.15 57.72 35.41
C MET A 1 33.83 57.22 35.93
N ASP A 2 32.78 57.99 35.66
CA ASP A 2 31.42 57.75 36.14
C ASP A 2 30.71 56.77 35.22
N ALA A 3 30.24 55.66 35.77
CA ALA A 3 29.31 54.74 35.12
C ALA A 3 28.05 54.66 35.96
N SER A 4 27.10 55.54 35.67
CA SER A 4 25.77 55.59 36.29
C SER A 4 24.94 54.40 35.84
N LYS A 5 24.70 53.46 36.76
CA LYS A 5 23.63 52.46 36.69
C LYS A 5 22.29 53.15 36.98
N GLN A 6 21.38 53.20 36.00
CA GLN A 6 19.99 53.54 36.24
C GLN A 6 19.14 52.26 36.30
N ASN A 7 18.72 51.94 37.52
CA ASN A 7 17.55 51.11 37.80
C ASN A 7 16.30 51.96 37.57
N CYS A 8 15.35 51.46 36.78
CA CYS A 8 13.97 51.93 36.83
C CYS A 8 13.00 50.75 36.77
N SER A 9 12.44 50.46 37.95
CA SER A 9 11.19 49.73 38.14
C SER A 9 10.03 50.58 37.61
N HIS A 10 9.15 50.05 36.75
CA HIS A 10 7.78 50.53 36.65
C HIS A 10 6.80 49.44 36.23
N LYS A 11 5.67 49.44 36.94
CA LYS A 11 4.60 48.45 36.97
C LYS A 11 3.63 48.63 35.79
N ASN A 12 3.13 47.48 35.34
CA ASN A 12 1.90 47.17 34.61
C ASN A 12 0.87 48.29 34.40
N HIS A 13 0.58 48.55 33.13
CA HIS A 13 -0.77 48.92 32.68
C HIS A 13 -1.18 48.03 31.49
N HIS A 14 -2.13 47.14 31.75
CA HIS A 14 -2.91 46.44 30.73
C HIS A 14 -3.86 47.42 30.04
N ASN A 15 -3.76 47.54 28.72
CA ASN A 15 -4.88 47.87 27.84
C ASN A 15 -4.46 47.65 26.38
N ILE A 16 -4.69 46.42 25.88
CA ILE A 16 -4.72 46.15 24.44
C ILE A 16 -6.14 45.71 24.14
N ALA A 17 -6.89 46.61 23.50
CA ALA A 17 -8.21 46.34 22.97
C ALA A 17 -8.09 45.23 21.90
N ASN A 18 -8.80 44.12 22.12
CA ASN A 18 -9.00 43.05 21.14
C ASN A 18 -9.67 43.61 19.88
N LYS A 19 -8.86 43.95 18.86
CA LYS A 19 -9.35 43.97 17.47
C LYS A 19 -9.51 42.52 17.04
N GLN A 20 -10.72 41.98 17.20
CA GLN A 20 -11.10 40.74 16.51
C GLN A 20 -10.97 40.99 15.00
N GLN A 21 -10.01 40.32 14.36
CA GLN A 21 -9.99 40.14 12.92
C GLN A 21 -11.30 39.41 12.55
N LYS A 22 -12.17 40.09 11.80
CA LYS A 22 -13.39 39.48 11.31
C LYS A 22 -13.04 38.58 10.13
N ASP A 23 -13.47 37.33 10.21
CA ASP A 23 -13.29 36.32 9.20
C ASP A 23 -14.00 36.74 7.89
N PRO A 24 -13.28 36.95 6.77
CA PRO A 24 -13.85 37.47 5.53
C PRO A 24 -14.89 36.52 4.90
N GLU A 25 -14.83 35.22 5.17
CA GLU A 25 -15.80 34.24 4.64
C GLU A 25 -17.18 34.40 5.29
N LEU A 26 -17.21 34.61 6.61
CA LEU A 26 -18.47 34.82 7.34
C LEU A 26 -19.15 36.13 6.91
N GLU A 27 -18.39 37.17 6.57
CA GLU A 27 -18.96 38.42 6.02
C GLU A 27 -19.52 38.22 4.60
N ALA A 28 -18.93 37.35 3.79
CA ALA A 28 -19.44 37.02 2.47
C ALA A 28 -20.77 36.24 2.55
N GLU A 29 -20.88 35.28 3.47
CA GLU A 29 -22.12 34.52 3.69
C GLU A 29 -23.26 35.40 4.23
N ILE A 30 -22.98 36.32 5.15
CA ILE A 30 -23.99 37.26 5.67
C ILE A 30 -24.49 38.19 4.55
N ARG A 31 -23.61 38.62 3.64
CA ARG A 31 -24.01 39.43 2.47
C ARG A 31 -24.88 38.62 1.51
N PHE A 32 -24.52 37.36 1.26
CA PHE A 32 -25.31 36.47 0.41
C PHE A 32 -26.70 36.17 1.00
N ALA A 33 -26.78 35.90 2.30
CA ALA A 33 -28.04 35.67 3.01
C ALA A 33 -28.97 36.89 2.95
N LYS A 34 -28.43 38.10 3.10
CA LYS A 34 -29.20 39.36 2.95
C LYS A 34 -29.71 39.60 1.53
N ALA A 35 -28.93 39.23 0.51
CA ALA A 35 -29.32 39.41 -0.88
C ALA A 35 -30.37 38.38 -1.34
N SER A 36 -30.36 37.18 -0.76
CA SER A 36 -31.26 36.07 -1.10
C SER A 36 -32.53 35.98 -0.25
N GLY A 37 -32.66 36.82 0.78
CA GLY A 37 -33.79 36.78 1.73
C GLY A 37 -33.77 35.57 2.68
N ALA A 38 -32.66 34.85 2.74
CA ALA A 38 -32.46 33.72 3.65
C ALA A 38 -32.02 34.20 5.05
N ASN A 39 -32.34 33.42 6.08
CA ASN A 39 -31.93 33.74 7.45
C ASN A 39 -30.41 33.54 7.61
N PRO A 40 -29.68 34.50 8.20
CA PRO A 40 -28.24 34.36 8.41
C PRO A 40 -27.92 33.28 9.45
N PRO A 41 -26.73 32.64 9.37
CA PRO A 41 -26.32 31.63 10.33
C PRO A 41 -26.26 32.21 11.74
N ARG A 42 -26.81 31.46 12.71
CA ARG A 42 -26.97 31.90 14.10
C ARG A 42 -25.65 31.66 14.84
N ILE A 43 -24.93 32.72 15.16
CA ILE A 43 -23.73 32.64 16.02
C ILE A 43 -24.19 32.34 17.44
N LEU A 44 -23.88 31.14 17.95
CA LEU A 44 -24.08 30.81 19.37
C LEU A 44 -22.94 31.40 20.20
N PRO A 45 -23.22 31.98 21.38
CA PRO A 45 -22.17 32.48 22.27
C PRO A 45 -21.28 31.32 22.75
N SER A 46 -19.96 31.57 22.79
CA SER A 46 -18.89 30.61 23.11
C SER A 46 -19.12 29.81 24.40
N ASP A 47 -19.85 30.38 25.37
CA ASP A 47 -20.13 29.72 26.65
C ASP A 47 -21.16 28.57 26.57
N ALA A 48 -21.92 28.47 25.47
CA ALA A 48 -22.88 27.37 25.27
C ALA A 48 -22.24 26.11 24.67
N VAL A 49 -21.02 26.20 24.12
CA VAL A 49 -20.31 25.04 23.53
C VAL A 49 -19.68 24.16 24.60
N LYS A 50 -19.30 24.74 25.75
CA LYS A 50 -18.74 23.99 26.90
C LYS A 50 -19.77 23.08 27.59
N ASN A 51 -21.04 23.46 27.59
CA ASN A 51 -22.11 22.67 28.22
C ASN A 51 -22.63 21.53 27.33
N ILE A 52 -22.32 21.54 26.03
CA ILE A 52 -22.68 20.44 25.11
C ILE A 52 -21.65 19.31 25.21
N THR A 53 -20.37 19.64 25.46
CA THR A 53 -19.30 18.66 25.70
C THR A 53 -19.47 17.92 27.04
N GLU A 54 -19.94 18.59 28.10
CA GLU A 54 -20.20 17.93 29.40
C GLU A 54 -21.45 17.03 29.41
N VAL A 55 -22.40 17.22 28.48
CA VAL A 55 -23.60 16.37 28.35
C VAL A 55 -23.33 15.12 27.48
N PHE A 56 -22.37 15.18 26.56
CA PHE A 56 -21.96 14.03 25.76
C PHE A 56 -21.03 13.06 26.52
N GLU A 57 -20.21 13.55 27.45
CA GLU A 57 -19.33 12.69 28.26
C GLU A 57 -20.08 11.88 29.33
N ASN A 58 -21.26 12.33 29.77
CA ASN A 58 -22.05 11.65 30.80
C ASN A 58 -23.01 10.58 30.27
N HIS A 59 -23.16 10.43 28.94
CA HIS A 59 -24.04 9.42 28.35
C HIS A 59 -23.34 8.09 27.97
N CYS A 60 -22.01 7.99 28.10
CA CYS A 60 -21.26 6.76 27.85
C CYS A 60 -21.07 5.85 29.09
N VAL A 61 -21.59 6.24 30.27
CA VAL A 61 -21.50 5.43 31.51
C VAL A 61 -22.79 4.63 31.82
N SER A 62 -23.87 4.82 31.03
CA SER A 62 -25.14 4.10 31.24
C SER A 62 -25.50 3.18 30.07
N SER A 63 -24.62 2.24 29.73
CA SER A 63 -24.91 1.13 28.79
C SER A 63 -24.39 -0.22 29.29
N LYS A 64 -24.24 -0.41 30.61
CA LYS A 64 -23.77 -1.67 31.21
C LYS A 64 -24.80 -2.43 32.06
N ASN A 65 -26.09 -2.12 31.98
CA ASN A 65 -27.12 -2.79 32.79
C ASN A 65 -28.37 -3.26 32.01
N LEU A 66 -28.19 -3.87 30.84
CA LEU A 66 -29.30 -4.44 30.06
C LEU A 66 -29.02 -5.83 29.46
N ILE A 67 -28.24 -6.69 30.13
CA ILE A 67 -28.29 -8.16 29.88
C ILE A 67 -28.08 -8.92 31.21
N LYS A 68 -29.05 -8.84 32.11
CA LYS A 68 -29.28 -9.83 33.17
C LYS A 68 -30.77 -9.91 33.41
N ASN A 69 -31.42 -10.89 32.79
CA ASN A 69 -32.59 -11.63 33.32
C ASN A 69 -33.33 -12.35 32.19
N LEU A 70 -32.98 -13.61 31.93
CA LEU A 70 -33.92 -14.61 31.44
C LEU A 70 -33.44 -16.01 31.88
N LYS A 71 -33.71 -16.34 33.14
CA LYS A 71 -33.90 -17.72 33.59
C LYS A 71 -35.36 -17.87 33.98
N ASN A 72 -36.10 -18.68 33.21
CA ASN A 72 -36.97 -19.76 33.69
C ASN A 72 -37.99 -20.14 32.61
N GLY A 73 -37.85 -21.36 32.09
CA GLY A 73 -38.81 -22.01 31.20
C GLY A 73 -38.66 -23.52 31.31
N ARG A 74 -39.11 -24.05 32.45
CA ARG A 74 -39.20 -25.49 32.75
C ARG A 74 -40.31 -26.09 31.88
N ALA A 75 -40.00 -27.10 31.06
CA ALA A 75 -41.02 -27.98 30.50
C ALA A 75 -40.45 -29.38 30.20
N GLU A 76 -40.86 -30.33 31.03
CA GLU A 76 -40.80 -31.76 30.81
C GLU A 76 -41.48 -32.15 29.50
N ARG A 77 -41.01 -33.20 28.83
CA ARG A 77 -41.90 -34.15 28.14
C ARG A 77 -41.27 -35.54 28.01
N LYS A 78 -42.03 -36.50 28.55
CA LYS A 78 -41.80 -37.94 28.59
C LYS A 78 -41.74 -38.59 27.20
N ALA A 79 -40.89 -39.63 27.13
CA ALA A 79 -41.00 -40.91 26.44
C ALA A 79 -42.07 -41.11 25.35
N ARG A 80 -41.64 -41.65 24.20
CA ARG A 80 -42.24 -42.85 23.59
C ARG A 80 -41.16 -43.74 22.95
N SER A 81 -41.23 -45.00 23.34
CA SER A 81 -40.53 -46.18 22.82
C SER A 81 -41.00 -46.59 21.42
N ARG A 82 -40.15 -47.33 20.68
CA ARG A 82 -40.52 -48.50 19.85
C ARG A 82 -39.32 -49.18 19.15
N GLY A 83 -39.25 -50.52 19.29
CA GLY A 83 -38.45 -51.48 18.50
C GLY A 83 -37.15 -51.90 19.20
N VAL A 84 -37.04 -52.99 19.96
CA VAL A 84 -37.28 -54.44 19.68
C VAL A 84 -36.42 -54.98 18.54
N SER A 85 -35.25 -55.54 18.87
CA SER A 85 -34.95 -56.99 18.90
C SER A 85 -33.49 -57.11 19.37
N GLY A 86 -33.09 -57.96 20.31
CA GLY A 86 -33.48 -59.34 20.48
C GLY A 86 -32.39 -60.24 19.89
N CYS A 87 -31.19 -60.25 20.50
CA CYS A 87 -30.21 -61.32 20.35
C CYS A 87 -29.39 -61.43 21.63
N ALA A 88 -29.84 -62.31 22.52
CA ALA A 88 -29.01 -62.97 23.51
C ALA A 88 -28.58 -64.33 22.93
N ILE A 89 -27.57 -64.95 23.56
CA ILE A 89 -26.99 -66.30 23.33
C ILE A 89 -25.78 -66.20 22.36
N LYS A 90 -24.54 -66.58 22.72
CA LYS A 90 -24.03 -67.62 23.63
C LYS A 90 -22.60 -67.30 24.08
N ASN A 91 -22.31 -67.62 25.34
CA ASN A 91 -20.96 -67.92 25.80
C ASN A 91 -20.49 -69.20 25.11
N ASP A 92 -19.40 -69.13 24.38
CA ASP A 92 -18.50 -70.28 24.18
C ASP A 92 -17.10 -69.79 24.51
N GLY A 93 -16.60 -70.21 25.67
CA GLY A 93 -15.23 -70.00 26.06
C GLY A 93 -14.30 -70.77 25.15
N ASN A 94 -13.24 -70.12 24.70
CA ASN A 94 -11.87 -70.59 24.93
C ASN A 94 -10.84 -69.68 24.22
N ARG A 95 -9.85 -69.28 25.02
CA ARG A 95 -8.41 -69.37 24.69
C ARG A 95 -7.83 -68.27 23.80
N PHE A 96 -7.19 -67.27 24.42
CA PHE A 96 -5.73 -67.25 24.64
C PHE A 96 -5.33 -66.00 25.43
N GLU A 97 -4.73 -66.23 26.59
CA GLU A 97 -3.97 -65.29 27.42
C GLU A 97 -2.60 -64.98 26.80
N TYR A 98 -2.21 -63.71 26.89
CA TYR A 98 -0.92 -63.25 27.46
C TYR A 98 -1.28 -61.87 28.06
N GLY A 99 -1.52 -61.73 29.38
CA GLY A 99 -0.51 -61.70 30.45
C GLY A 99 -0.07 -60.25 30.66
N LEU A 100 -0.72 -59.49 31.57
CA LEU A 100 -0.25 -59.17 32.94
C LEU A 100 1.02 -58.27 32.93
N ASP A 101 1.15 -57.14 33.62
CA ASP A 101 0.51 -56.70 34.85
C ASP A 101 0.56 -55.18 35.05
N CYS A 102 -0.48 -54.68 35.70
CA CYS A 102 -0.52 -53.42 36.43
C CYS A 102 0.17 -53.64 37.79
N ILE A 103 1.10 -52.75 38.18
CA ILE A 103 1.63 -52.73 39.54
C ILE A 103 1.07 -51.49 40.26
N ASP A 104 0.41 -51.79 41.36
CA ASP A 104 -0.21 -50.91 42.34
C ASP A 104 0.76 -49.90 42.96
N LEU A 105 0.29 -48.65 43.08
CA LEU A 105 0.89 -47.65 43.96
C LEU A 105 0.41 -47.89 45.40
N ALA A 106 1.22 -48.61 46.18
CA ALA A 106 1.16 -48.59 47.64
C ALA A 106 2.21 -47.59 48.17
N TYR A 107 1.76 -46.70 49.06
CA TYR A 107 2.61 -45.80 49.83
C TYR A 107 3.49 -46.60 50.80
N GLU A 108 4.81 -46.52 50.67
CA GLU A 108 5.72 -46.63 51.82
C GLU A 108 6.80 -45.55 51.73
N ASN A 109 6.89 -44.78 52.81
CA ASN A 109 8.03 -43.94 53.14
C ASN A 109 9.25 -44.83 53.36
N ASP A 110 10.36 -44.54 52.68
CA ASP A 110 11.67 -44.58 53.33
C ASP A 110 12.67 -43.67 52.61
N ASN A 111 13.26 -42.80 53.41
CA ASN A 111 14.36 -41.93 53.04
C ASN A 111 15.58 -42.77 52.65
N GLN A 112 16.09 -42.60 51.43
CA GLN A 112 17.50 -42.78 51.15
C GLN A 112 17.95 -41.90 49.99
N ASP A 113 18.70 -40.88 50.39
CA ASP A 113 19.66 -40.06 49.66
C ASP A 113 20.18 -40.75 48.37
N LYS A 114 19.75 -40.24 47.22
CA LYS A 114 20.36 -40.52 45.91
C LYS A 114 20.68 -39.19 45.25
N THR A 115 21.97 -38.89 45.20
CA THR A 115 22.61 -37.83 44.46
C THR A 115 21.96 -37.69 43.08
N PHE A 116 21.26 -36.58 42.87
CA PHE A 116 20.65 -36.18 41.61
C PHE A 116 21.77 -35.99 40.58
N SER A 117 21.85 -36.90 39.62
CA SER A 117 22.83 -36.84 38.52
C SER A 117 22.42 -35.73 37.57
N SER A 118 23.30 -34.75 37.40
CA SER A 118 23.18 -33.54 36.58
C SER A 118 23.21 -33.78 35.05
N ASP A 119 22.70 -34.91 34.58
CA ASP A 119 22.81 -35.35 33.17
C ASP A 119 21.46 -35.27 32.40
N SER A 120 20.38 -34.84 33.06
CA SER A 120 19.04 -34.76 32.45
C SER A 120 18.58 -33.35 32.10
N GLU A 121 19.37 -32.31 32.40
CA GLU A 121 19.02 -30.92 32.08
C GLU A 121 19.35 -30.58 30.61
N GLU A 122 20.43 -31.13 30.05
CA GLU A 122 20.83 -30.89 28.65
C GLU A 122 19.84 -31.50 27.63
N GLU A 123 19.22 -32.65 27.93
CA GLU A 123 18.27 -33.34 27.03
C GLU A 123 16.88 -32.66 27.01
N TYR A 124 16.49 -31.98 28.08
CA TYR A 124 15.26 -31.18 28.13
C TYR A 124 15.41 -29.82 27.44
N ASP A 125 16.59 -29.21 27.55
CA ASP A 125 16.89 -27.95 26.85
C ASP A 125 16.94 -28.14 25.33
N GLU A 126 17.47 -29.27 24.84
CA GLU A 126 17.52 -29.57 23.41
C GLU A 126 16.13 -29.82 22.79
N TYR A 127 15.21 -30.48 23.53
CA TYR A 127 13.82 -30.67 23.08
C TYR A 127 12.98 -29.38 23.19
N ALA A 128 13.19 -28.58 24.23
CA ALA A 128 12.54 -27.27 24.35
C ALA A 128 13.00 -26.32 23.24
N ASP A 129 14.30 -26.31 22.92
CA ASP A 129 14.86 -25.53 21.82
C ASP A 129 14.44 -26.09 20.45
N PHE A 130 14.24 -27.39 20.31
CA PHE A 130 13.68 -28.01 19.11
C PHE A 130 12.22 -27.60 18.86
N VAL A 131 11.37 -27.60 19.90
CA VAL A 131 9.99 -27.11 19.82
C VAL A 131 9.92 -25.59 19.57
N ARG A 132 10.86 -24.82 20.15
CA ARG A 132 10.99 -23.36 19.94
C ARG A 132 11.48 -22.98 18.55
N LYS A 133 12.26 -23.82 17.87
CA LYS A 133 12.76 -23.53 16.51
C LYS A 133 11.68 -23.66 15.44
N TYR A 134 10.72 -24.56 15.68
CA TYR A 134 9.59 -24.77 14.78
C TYR A 134 8.58 -23.60 14.85
N SER A 135 8.46 -22.92 15.99
CA SER A 135 7.52 -21.79 16.15
C SER A 135 7.93 -20.51 15.42
N ASP A 136 9.23 -20.23 15.31
CA ASP A 136 9.69 -18.92 14.81
C ASP A 136 9.53 -18.83 13.29
N GLU A 137 9.85 -19.92 12.58
CA GLU A 137 9.68 -20.01 11.13
C GLU A 137 8.18 -20.01 10.75
N GLU A 138 7.34 -20.67 11.55
CA GLU A 138 5.89 -20.65 11.35
C GLU A 138 5.31 -19.24 11.50
N ILE A 139 5.73 -18.47 12.52
CA ILE A 139 5.28 -17.08 12.70
C ILE A 139 5.78 -16.20 11.54
N ARG A 140 7.02 -16.39 11.11
CA ARG A 140 7.58 -15.70 9.93
C ARG A 140 6.77 -15.99 8.68
N GLN A 141 6.38 -17.26 8.46
CA GLN A 141 5.57 -17.66 7.32
C GLN A 141 4.15 -17.07 7.38
N ILE A 142 3.46 -17.16 8.53
CA ILE A 142 2.13 -16.57 8.72
C ILE A 142 2.16 -15.06 8.45
N MET A 143 3.20 -14.37 8.94
CA MET A 143 3.35 -12.94 8.74
C MET A 143 3.68 -12.61 7.28
N GLY A 144 4.52 -13.40 6.61
CA GLY A 144 4.78 -13.28 5.17
C GLY A 144 3.49 -13.38 4.36
N ASP A 145 2.70 -14.43 4.61
CA ASP A 145 1.42 -14.67 3.93
C ASP A 145 0.42 -13.55 4.22
N TYR A 146 0.37 -13.03 5.44
CA TYR A 146 -0.49 -11.89 5.80
C TYR A 146 -0.08 -10.61 5.08
N LEU A 147 1.21 -10.29 5.02
CA LEU A 147 1.71 -9.10 4.33
C LEU A 147 1.50 -9.18 2.82
N GLU A 148 1.50 -10.38 2.25
CA GLU A 148 1.20 -10.59 0.84
C GLU A 148 -0.28 -10.58 0.53
N ASN A 149 -1.11 -11.27 1.33
CA ASN A 149 -2.55 -11.49 1.05
C ASN A 149 -3.49 -10.49 1.72
N GLY A 150 -3.04 -9.77 2.74
CA GLY A 150 -3.85 -8.82 3.53
C GLY A 150 -4.97 -9.47 4.35
N ASN A 151 -5.03 -10.81 4.46
CA ASN A 151 -6.12 -11.50 5.15
C ASN A 151 -5.89 -11.58 6.66
N LEU A 152 -6.42 -10.59 7.38
CA LEU A 152 -6.26 -10.47 8.83
C LEU A 152 -6.91 -11.62 9.62
N ALA A 153 -8.06 -12.13 9.17
CA ALA A 153 -8.81 -13.14 9.93
C ALA A 153 -8.08 -14.49 9.98
N GLU A 154 -7.51 -14.91 8.85
CA GLU A 154 -6.75 -16.15 8.70
C GLU A 154 -5.42 -16.11 9.45
N ALA A 155 -4.72 -14.98 9.37
CA ALA A 155 -3.50 -14.75 10.12
C ALA A 155 -3.75 -14.86 11.64
N LEU A 156 -4.81 -14.23 12.14
CA LEU A 156 -5.16 -14.31 13.55
C LEU A 156 -5.56 -15.73 13.97
N ASP A 157 -6.38 -16.45 13.21
CA ASP A 157 -6.76 -17.83 13.54
C ASP A 157 -5.54 -18.75 13.63
N SER A 158 -4.56 -18.55 12.74
CA SER A 158 -3.29 -19.27 12.76
C SER A 158 -2.43 -18.91 13.99
N LEU A 159 -2.40 -17.63 14.38
CA LEU A 159 -1.64 -17.13 15.53
C LEU A 159 -2.25 -17.48 16.89
N GLU A 160 -3.54 -17.85 16.95
CA GLU A 160 -4.21 -18.21 18.21
C GLU A 160 -3.51 -19.38 18.92
N LYS A 161 -2.86 -20.27 18.15
CA LYS A 161 -2.08 -21.41 18.64
C LYS A 161 -0.84 -21.01 19.47
N PHE A 162 -0.38 -19.77 19.38
CA PHE A 162 0.79 -19.27 20.12
C PHE A 162 0.39 -18.42 21.35
N ALA A 163 -0.89 -18.09 21.48
CA ALA A 163 -1.42 -17.24 22.56
C ALA A 163 -1.69 -18.02 23.88
N LEU A 164 -0.80 -18.95 24.26
CA LEU A 164 -0.97 -19.78 25.48
C LEU A 164 -0.32 -19.18 26.73
N THR A 165 0.95 -18.80 26.63
CA THR A 165 1.74 -18.29 27.76
C THR A 165 2.24 -16.89 27.48
N LYS A 166 2.49 -16.12 28.55
CA LYS A 166 2.95 -14.72 28.43
C LYS A 166 4.29 -14.63 27.67
N ASP A 167 5.19 -15.57 27.89
CA ASP A 167 6.51 -15.59 27.26
C ASP A 167 6.44 -15.90 25.77
N MET A 168 5.55 -16.83 25.37
CA MET A 168 5.30 -17.13 23.95
C MET A 168 4.66 -15.94 23.23
N VAL A 169 3.74 -15.23 23.88
CA VAL A 169 3.14 -14.01 23.31
C VAL A 169 4.19 -12.91 23.11
N HIS A 170 5.08 -12.71 24.09
CA HIS A 170 6.15 -11.72 23.98
C HIS A 170 7.10 -12.05 22.82
N LYS A 171 7.47 -13.32 22.67
CA LYS A 171 8.30 -13.79 21.55
C LYS A 171 7.60 -13.62 20.21
N MET A 172 6.33 -14.03 20.12
CA MET A 172 5.52 -13.89 18.90
C MET A 172 5.43 -12.45 18.42
N ILE A 173 5.15 -11.49 19.31
CA ILE A 173 5.09 -10.06 18.93
C ILE A 173 6.47 -9.56 18.50
N LYS A 174 7.53 -9.97 19.20
CA LYS A 174 8.91 -9.62 18.81
C LYS A 174 9.19 -10.11 17.39
N ASP A 175 8.87 -11.35 17.07
CA ASP A 175 9.07 -11.93 15.74
C ASP A 175 8.22 -11.23 14.67
N ILE A 176 6.96 -10.90 14.98
CA ILE A 176 6.08 -10.11 14.08
C ILE A 176 6.73 -8.75 13.77
N LEU A 177 7.18 -8.02 14.78
CA LEU A 177 7.80 -6.70 14.58
C LEU A 177 9.13 -6.84 13.82
N MET A 178 9.93 -7.88 14.10
CA MET A 178 11.16 -8.15 13.36
C MET A 178 10.90 -8.41 11.88
N VAL A 179 9.90 -9.25 11.56
CA VAL A 179 9.49 -9.50 10.17
C VAL A 179 9.09 -8.21 9.46
N THR A 180 8.40 -7.28 10.15
CA THR A 180 8.08 -5.99 9.51
C THR A 180 9.27 -5.10 9.23
N ILE A 181 10.27 -5.09 10.11
CA ILE A 181 11.47 -4.28 9.95
C ILE A 181 12.32 -4.85 8.82
N GLU A 182 12.42 -6.18 8.73
CA GLU A 182 13.01 -6.88 7.59
C GLU A 182 12.24 -6.55 6.30
N ASN A 183 10.91 -6.46 6.39
CA ASN A 183 10.02 -6.19 5.27
C ASN A 183 9.73 -4.67 5.11
N SER A 184 10.80 -3.93 4.79
CA SER A 184 11.01 -2.48 4.99
C SER A 184 9.96 -1.46 4.48
N VAL A 185 8.99 -1.78 3.62
CA VAL A 185 8.11 -0.73 3.05
C VAL A 185 6.63 -1.12 3.13
N GLY A 186 5.82 -0.17 3.62
CA GLY A 186 4.34 -0.12 3.64
C GLY A 186 3.59 -1.26 4.34
N SER A 187 4.28 -2.22 4.95
CA SER A 187 3.74 -3.30 5.80
C SER A 187 3.36 -2.84 7.22
N TYR A 188 3.77 -1.64 7.60
CA TYR A 188 3.64 -1.11 8.96
C TYR A 188 2.17 -0.93 9.38
N ASP A 189 1.31 -0.43 8.48
CA ASP A 189 -0.12 -0.25 8.76
C ASP A 189 -0.83 -1.60 8.95
N MET A 190 -0.49 -2.59 8.11
CA MET A 190 -1.04 -3.95 8.25
C MET A 190 -0.68 -4.56 9.60
N THR A 191 0.55 -4.33 10.04
CA THR A 191 1.05 -4.89 11.31
C THR A 191 0.47 -4.17 12.51
N ALA A 192 0.39 -2.84 12.46
CA ALA A 192 -0.24 -2.07 13.51
C ALA A 192 -1.74 -2.42 13.65
N ASN A 193 -2.44 -2.64 12.52
CA ASN A 193 -3.80 -3.18 12.53
C ASN A 193 -3.89 -4.57 13.16
N MET A 194 -2.96 -5.48 12.82
CA MET A 194 -2.93 -6.82 13.41
C MET A 194 -2.72 -6.77 14.93
N LEU A 195 -1.78 -5.96 15.39
CA LEU A 195 -1.52 -5.77 16.82
C LEU A 195 -2.71 -5.14 17.55
N ALA A 196 -3.43 -4.20 16.92
CA ALA A 196 -4.67 -3.63 17.46
C ALA A 196 -5.74 -4.71 17.66
N GLU A 197 -5.93 -5.61 16.71
CA GLU A 197 -6.85 -6.73 16.86
C GLU A 197 -6.42 -7.73 17.92
N MET A 198 -5.12 -8.01 18.06
CA MET A 198 -4.61 -8.88 19.13
C MET A 198 -4.86 -8.28 20.53
N VAL A 199 -4.75 -6.95 20.67
CA VAL A 199 -5.11 -6.23 21.90
C VAL A 199 -6.63 -6.30 22.13
N ASN A 200 -7.46 -6.14 21.09
CA ASN A 200 -8.91 -6.27 21.18
C ASN A 200 -9.35 -7.66 21.64
N LYS A 201 -8.69 -8.72 21.15
CA LYS A 201 -8.88 -10.11 21.58
C LYS A 201 -8.28 -10.43 22.96
N LYS A 202 -7.59 -9.46 23.60
CA LYS A 202 -6.93 -9.55 24.91
C LYS A 202 -5.78 -10.55 24.96
N TRP A 203 -5.13 -10.81 23.83
CA TRP A 203 -3.92 -11.62 23.80
C TRP A 203 -2.73 -10.83 24.37
N VAL A 204 -2.74 -9.51 24.15
CA VAL A 204 -1.61 -8.62 24.44
C VAL A 204 -2.06 -7.44 25.28
N SER A 205 -1.21 -7.01 26.23
CA SER A 205 -1.37 -5.77 26.99
C SER A 205 -0.55 -4.64 26.37
N PHE A 206 -1.03 -3.40 26.45
CA PHE A 206 -0.27 -2.21 26.04
C PHE A 206 1.11 -2.11 26.71
N SER A 207 1.22 -2.54 27.97
CA SER A 207 2.51 -2.57 28.68
C SER A 207 3.50 -3.54 28.04
N ALA A 208 3.02 -4.70 27.58
CA ALA A 208 3.88 -5.70 26.94
C ALA A 208 4.42 -5.21 25.60
N ILE A 209 3.62 -4.47 24.81
CA ILE A 209 4.08 -3.86 23.55
C ILE A 209 5.19 -2.84 23.82
N ALA A 210 5.04 -2.01 24.86
CA ALA A 210 6.07 -1.04 25.23
C ALA A 210 7.37 -1.71 25.68
N ASP A 211 7.30 -2.77 26.49
CA ASP A 211 8.46 -3.54 26.95
C ASP A 211 9.20 -4.20 25.76
N ILE A 212 8.45 -4.73 24.79
CA ILE A 212 9.01 -5.35 23.57
C ILE A 212 9.67 -4.31 22.67
N LEU A 213 9.03 -3.15 22.49
CA LEU A 213 9.63 -2.04 21.75
C LEU A 213 10.94 -1.58 22.40
N GLU A 214 10.98 -1.49 23.74
CA GLU A 214 12.19 -1.14 24.50
C GLU A 214 13.32 -2.15 24.19
N ASP A 215 13.02 -3.46 24.20
CA ASP A 215 13.95 -4.55 23.87
C ASP A 215 14.46 -4.48 22.41
N ILE A 216 13.55 -4.34 21.42
CA ILE A 216 13.93 -4.27 20.01
C ILE A 216 14.77 -3.02 19.74
N VAL A 217 14.37 -1.86 20.27
CA VAL A 217 15.12 -0.61 20.11
C VAL A 217 16.51 -0.74 20.71
N GLY A 218 16.65 -1.36 21.90
CA GLY A 218 17.95 -1.64 22.51
C GLY A 218 18.88 -2.47 21.61
N SER A 219 18.31 -3.38 20.81
CA SER A 219 19.04 -4.21 19.85
C SER A 219 19.21 -3.62 18.44
N VAL A 220 18.78 -2.36 18.19
CA VAL A 220 18.84 -1.72 16.85
C VAL A 220 20.24 -1.72 16.23
N GLY A 221 21.29 -1.62 17.04
CA GLY A 221 22.67 -1.66 16.55
C GLY A 221 23.04 -2.99 15.89
N ASP A 222 22.50 -4.10 16.38
CA ASP A 222 22.69 -5.42 15.80
C ASP A 222 21.78 -5.63 14.59
N ILE A 223 20.50 -5.25 14.70
CA ILE A 223 19.54 -5.33 13.59
C ILE A 223 20.03 -4.51 12.39
N SER A 224 20.69 -3.37 12.62
CA SER A 224 21.22 -2.52 11.55
C SER A 224 22.36 -3.16 10.76
N LYS A 225 23.00 -4.22 11.29
CA LYS A 225 24.03 -4.97 10.56
C LYS A 225 23.41 -5.78 9.42
N ASP A 226 22.22 -6.32 9.65
CA ASP A 226 21.49 -7.12 8.68
C ASP A 226 20.60 -6.24 7.79
N VAL A 227 19.98 -5.21 8.37
CA VAL A 227 19.07 -4.29 7.66
C VAL A 227 19.62 -2.85 7.74
N PRO A 228 20.25 -2.31 6.68
CA PRO A 228 20.95 -1.01 6.72
C PRO A 228 20.04 0.21 6.97
N LYS A 229 18.71 0.03 6.95
CA LYS A 229 17.69 1.05 7.28
C LYS A 229 16.81 0.67 8.48
N ALA A 230 17.29 -0.21 9.36
CA ALA A 230 16.51 -0.70 10.50
C ALA A 230 16.04 0.42 11.44
N ALA A 231 16.92 1.37 11.77
CA ALA A 231 16.61 2.47 12.68
C ALA A 231 15.47 3.36 12.15
N GLU A 232 15.48 3.68 10.84
CA GLU A 232 14.42 4.46 10.20
C GLU A 232 13.10 3.67 10.14
N SER A 233 13.18 2.39 9.76
CA SER A 233 12.03 1.48 9.67
C SER A 233 11.34 1.32 11.04
N LEU A 234 12.13 1.18 12.10
CA LEU A 234 11.63 1.07 13.46
C LEU A 234 11.02 2.39 13.96
N ALA A 235 11.60 3.54 13.60
CA ALA A 235 11.03 4.84 13.92
C ALA A 235 9.66 5.06 13.25
N ILE A 236 9.52 4.65 11.99
CA ILE A 236 8.24 4.66 11.26
C ILE A 236 7.23 3.73 11.93
N LEU A 237 7.64 2.51 12.27
CA LEU A 237 6.80 1.53 12.96
C LEU A 237 6.30 2.07 14.31
N MET A 238 7.17 2.65 15.14
CA MET A 238 6.77 3.27 16.39
C MET A 238 5.75 4.40 16.18
N ALA A 239 5.95 5.25 15.19
CA ALA A 239 5.00 6.31 14.86
C ALA A 239 3.64 5.75 14.40
N LYS A 240 3.63 4.66 13.61
CA LYS A 240 2.39 3.96 13.23
C LYS A 240 1.68 3.31 14.42
N LEU A 241 2.41 2.71 15.36
CA LEU A 241 1.82 2.18 16.59
C LEU A 241 1.16 3.29 17.43
N VAL A 242 1.68 4.52 17.37
CA VAL A 242 1.03 5.69 17.98
C VAL A 242 -0.27 6.06 17.26
N GLU A 243 -0.31 6.04 15.92
CA GLU A 243 -1.54 6.28 15.15
C GLU A 243 -2.66 5.29 15.48
N HIS A 244 -2.31 4.01 15.68
CA HIS A 244 -3.25 2.96 16.06
C HIS A 244 -3.59 2.92 17.56
N ASN A 245 -3.15 3.92 18.34
CA ASN A 245 -3.32 3.99 19.80
C ASN A 245 -2.77 2.78 20.58
N LEU A 246 -1.80 2.05 20.00
CA LEU A 246 -1.09 0.96 20.67
C LEU A 246 0.01 1.48 21.60
N CYS A 247 0.53 2.66 21.29
CA CYS A 247 1.49 3.41 22.11
C CYS A 247 1.07 4.87 22.21
N THR A 248 1.44 5.54 23.29
CA THR A 248 1.20 6.98 23.45
C THR A 248 2.51 7.73 23.31
N LEU A 249 2.46 8.96 22.78
CA LEU A 249 3.63 9.84 22.68
C LEU A 249 4.35 10.04 24.02
N ASN A 250 3.61 10.03 25.14
CA ASN A 250 4.18 10.10 26.48
C ASN A 250 5.08 8.90 26.78
N ILE A 251 4.70 7.69 26.35
CA ILE A 251 5.49 6.48 26.54
C ILE A 251 6.78 6.59 25.71
N LEU A 252 6.68 7.02 24.45
CA LEU A 252 7.87 7.24 23.61
C LEU A 252 8.83 8.27 24.23
N ASN A 253 8.32 9.39 24.74
CA ASN A 253 9.15 10.40 25.41
C ASN A 253 9.78 9.86 26.71
N MET A 254 9.06 9.04 27.47
CA MET A 254 9.60 8.36 28.65
C MET A 254 10.72 7.41 28.26
N LEU A 255 10.54 6.58 27.23
CA LEU A 255 11.57 5.67 26.71
C LEU A 255 12.78 6.44 26.19
N ALA A 256 12.57 7.49 25.40
CA ALA A 256 13.65 8.37 24.92
C ALA A 256 14.47 8.97 26.08
N SER A 257 13.80 9.36 27.17
CA SER A 257 14.48 9.91 28.35
C SER A 257 15.25 8.86 29.16
N LYS A 258 14.74 7.63 29.24
CA LYS A 258 15.43 6.50 29.90
C LYS A 258 16.72 6.13 29.17
N HIS A 259 16.67 6.08 27.84
CA HIS A 259 17.79 5.68 26.97
C HIS A 259 18.69 6.84 26.56
N SER A 260 18.66 7.97 27.28
CA SER A 260 19.46 9.15 26.95
C SER A 260 20.98 8.92 27.03
N SER A 261 21.42 7.84 27.69
CA SER A 261 22.83 7.44 27.83
C SER A 261 23.26 6.33 26.87
N ASP A 262 22.35 5.79 26.07
CA ASP A 262 22.62 4.65 25.19
C ASP A 262 23.25 5.08 23.86
N ALA A 263 23.51 4.10 23.00
CA ALA A 263 24.12 4.30 21.69
C ALA A 263 23.39 5.39 20.88
N GLN A 264 24.15 6.20 20.14
CA GLN A 264 23.63 7.32 19.36
C GLN A 264 22.52 6.91 18.38
N LEU A 265 22.57 5.67 17.86
CA LEU A 265 21.54 5.12 16.97
C LEU A 265 20.19 4.93 17.68
N VAL A 266 20.20 4.45 18.92
CA VAL A 266 18.99 4.28 19.75
C VAL A 266 18.33 5.63 20.00
N LYS A 267 19.14 6.63 20.35
CA LYS A 267 18.66 7.99 20.55
C LYS A 267 18.04 8.58 19.28
N SER A 268 18.74 8.46 18.14
CA SER A 268 18.23 8.92 16.85
C SER A 268 16.89 8.28 16.50
N CYS A 269 16.75 6.98 16.74
CA CYS A 269 15.52 6.24 16.44
C CYS A 269 14.31 6.77 17.24
N TYR A 270 14.47 7.03 18.53
CA TYR A 270 13.41 7.62 19.35
C TYR A 270 13.10 9.07 18.96
N GLU A 271 14.12 9.88 18.67
CA GLU A 271 13.95 11.25 18.20
C GLU A 271 13.17 11.28 16.88
N ASP A 272 13.56 10.44 15.91
CA ASP A 272 12.89 10.28 14.62
C ASP A 272 11.44 9.82 14.80
N ALA A 273 11.18 8.83 15.65
CA ALA A 273 9.82 8.36 15.95
C ALA A 273 8.92 9.46 16.52
N VAL A 274 9.45 10.29 17.43
CA VAL A 274 8.74 11.44 17.99
C VAL A 274 8.49 12.49 16.90
N THR A 275 9.46 12.74 16.01
CA THR A 275 9.26 13.69 14.91
C THR A 275 8.17 13.24 13.94
N PHE A 276 8.13 11.95 13.58
CA PHE A 276 7.11 11.40 12.69
C PHE A 276 5.73 11.38 13.35
N SER A 277 5.66 11.04 14.64
CA SER A 277 4.40 11.06 15.40
C SER A 277 3.79 12.46 15.49
N ASN A 278 4.62 13.50 15.57
CA ASN A 278 4.16 14.90 15.58
C ASN A 278 3.85 15.44 14.17
N ASN A 279 4.48 14.88 13.14
CA ASN A 279 4.37 15.35 11.75
C ASN A 279 3.80 14.25 10.85
N HIS A 280 2.48 14.08 10.89
CA HIS A 280 1.77 13.08 10.10
C HIS A 280 2.11 13.13 8.59
N HIS A 281 2.32 14.33 8.03
CA HIS A 281 2.71 14.48 6.63
C HIS A 281 4.06 13.83 6.28
N LEU A 282 5.04 13.87 7.19
CA LEU A 282 6.34 13.22 6.99
C LEU A 282 6.20 11.70 7.08
N LEU A 283 5.37 11.22 8.00
CA LEU A 283 5.10 9.80 8.15
C LEU A 283 4.41 9.23 6.91
N MET A 284 3.40 9.92 6.37
CA MET A 284 2.71 9.50 5.14
C MET A 284 3.63 9.47 3.92
N GLY A 285 4.61 10.38 3.84
CA GLY A 285 5.61 10.37 2.77
C GLY A 285 6.57 9.17 2.83
N LYS A 286 6.87 8.68 4.04
CA LYS A 286 7.75 7.51 4.25
C LYS A 286 7.00 6.17 4.23
N CYS A 287 5.74 6.18 4.61
CA CYS A 287 4.88 5.01 4.71
C CYS A 287 3.92 4.92 3.51
N ALA A 288 4.48 5.09 2.30
CA ALA A 288 3.69 5.03 1.09
C ALA A 288 3.01 3.64 0.96
N PRO A 289 1.71 3.57 0.61
CA PRO A 289 1.04 2.31 0.38
C PRO A 289 1.75 1.52 -0.72
N CYS A 290 2.14 0.29 -0.41
CA CYS A 290 2.83 -0.61 -1.33
C CYS A 290 2.18 -2.00 -1.40
N GLY A 291 2.46 -2.73 -2.46
CA GLY A 291 1.92 -4.07 -2.67
C GLY A 291 0.58 -4.08 -3.41
N GLY A 292 0.23 -5.24 -3.96
CA GLY A 292 -0.95 -5.46 -4.81
C GLY A 292 -2.30 -5.39 -4.09
N GLN A 293 -2.30 -5.28 -2.77
CA GLN A 293 -3.51 -5.15 -1.95
C GLN A 293 -4.14 -3.76 -2.03
N ASN A 294 -3.38 -2.75 -2.47
CA ASN A 294 -3.88 -1.40 -2.61
C ASN A 294 -4.71 -1.23 -3.88
N SER A 295 -5.66 -0.30 -3.84
CA SER A 295 -6.40 0.11 -5.04
C SER A 295 -5.44 0.62 -6.13
N THR A 296 -5.77 0.33 -7.38
CA THR A 296 -5.02 0.83 -8.55
C THR A 296 -4.94 2.35 -8.58
N GLU A 297 -5.93 3.04 -8.00
CA GLU A 297 -5.94 4.51 -7.88
C GLU A 297 -4.83 5.00 -6.94
N VAL A 298 -4.68 4.37 -5.78
CA VAL A 298 -3.65 4.70 -4.79
C VAL A 298 -2.26 4.46 -5.38
N LEU A 299 -2.06 3.32 -6.04
CA LEU A 299 -0.79 2.99 -6.70
C LEU A 299 -0.48 3.96 -7.86
N SER A 300 -1.49 4.32 -8.65
CA SER A 300 -1.37 5.33 -9.70
C SER A 300 -0.93 6.68 -9.14
N GLU A 301 -1.48 7.12 -8.01
CA GLU A 301 -1.02 8.33 -7.34
C GLU A 301 0.42 8.20 -6.86
N GLN A 302 0.84 7.07 -6.29
CA GLN A 302 2.23 6.86 -5.90
C GLN A 302 3.20 7.00 -7.08
N PHE A 303 2.86 6.44 -8.25
CA PHE A 303 3.67 6.65 -9.46
C PHE A 303 3.80 8.12 -9.85
N LYS A 304 2.72 8.91 -9.73
CA LYS A 304 2.78 10.36 -9.96
C LYS A 304 3.72 11.05 -8.97
N HIS A 305 3.71 10.66 -7.70
CA HIS A 305 4.61 11.23 -6.69
C HIS A 305 6.07 10.93 -7.01
N ILE A 306 6.40 9.70 -7.40
CA ILE A 306 7.76 9.31 -7.82
C ILE A 306 8.22 10.16 -9.01
N LEU A 307 7.37 10.32 -10.03
CA LEU A 307 7.70 11.12 -11.22
C LEU A 307 7.92 12.59 -10.88
N LYS A 308 7.05 13.20 -10.07
CA LYS A 308 7.19 14.60 -9.63
C LYS A 308 8.45 14.82 -8.80
N GLU A 309 8.75 13.91 -7.87
CA GLU A 309 9.96 13.99 -7.08
C GLU A 309 11.20 13.90 -7.96
N TYR A 310 11.24 12.97 -8.90
CA TYR A 310 12.33 12.85 -9.86
C TYR A 310 12.50 14.12 -10.70
N LEU A 311 11.42 14.74 -11.18
CA LEU A 311 11.51 15.96 -11.97
C LEU A 311 12.16 17.12 -11.18
N ASN A 312 11.89 17.17 -9.86
CA ASN A 312 12.42 18.17 -8.93
C ASN A 312 13.86 17.86 -8.47
N SER A 313 14.15 16.62 -8.10
CA SER A 313 15.45 16.22 -7.52
C SER A 313 16.47 15.81 -8.57
N ASN A 314 16.01 15.31 -9.73
CA ASN A 314 16.80 14.66 -10.77
C ASN A 314 17.55 13.38 -10.27
N ASP A 315 17.09 12.79 -9.17
CA ASP A 315 17.70 11.60 -8.57
C ASP A 315 17.06 10.32 -9.12
N LYS A 316 17.79 9.63 -9.99
CA LYS A 316 17.34 8.37 -10.61
C LYS A 316 17.42 7.19 -9.65
N GLU A 317 18.37 7.20 -8.72
CA GLU A 317 18.57 6.09 -7.78
C GLU A 317 17.42 6.06 -6.77
N ALA A 318 17.04 7.22 -6.24
CA ALA A 318 15.87 7.35 -5.39
C ALA A 318 14.58 6.91 -6.11
N ALA A 319 14.39 7.31 -7.36
CA ALA A 319 13.23 6.90 -8.15
C ALA A 319 13.21 5.38 -8.43
N THR A 320 14.37 4.78 -8.72
CA THR A 320 14.52 3.33 -8.90
C THR A 320 14.15 2.59 -7.61
N GLN A 321 14.69 3.03 -6.48
CA GLN A 321 14.42 2.42 -5.19
C GLN A 321 12.93 2.49 -4.86
N ARG A 322 12.32 3.69 -4.94
CA ARG A 322 10.88 3.87 -4.70
C ARG A 322 9.99 3.03 -5.60
N LEU A 323 10.34 2.87 -6.87
CA LEU A 323 9.57 2.03 -7.79
C LEU A 323 9.65 0.55 -7.41
N SER A 324 10.82 0.07 -7.02
CA SER A 324 11.02 -1.30 -6.51
C SER A 324 10.26 -1.54 -5.21
N ASP A 325 10.26 -0.54 -4.31
CA ASP A 325 9.61 -0.60 -3.01
C ASP A 325 8.08 -0.76 -3.11
N LEU A 326 7.45 -0.34 -4.21
CA LEU A 326 6.01 -0.53 -4.44
C LEU A 326 5.61 -1.98 -4.71
N ARG A 327 6.54 -2.85 -5.12
CA ARG A 327 6.33 -4.31 -5.33
C ARG A 327 5.16 -4.70 -6.24
N VAL A 328 4.92 -3.91 -7.29
CA VAL A 328 3.84 -4.16 -8.26
C VAL A 328 4.38 -4.24 -9.70
N PRO A 329 5.31 -5.17 -10.00
CA PRO A 329 6.01 -5.20 -11.29
C PRO A 329 5.08 -5.33 -12.49
N HIS A 330 3.97 -6.07 -12.34
CA HIS A 330 2.96 -6.23 -13.40
C HIS A 330 2.12 -4.98 -13.67
N PHE A 331 2.11 -4.02 -12.76
CA PHE A 331 1.40 -2.74 -12.91
C PHE A 331 2.33 -1.59 -13.31
N ASN A 332 3.64 -1.84 -13.48
CA ASN A 332 4.61 -0.81 -13.88
C ASN A 332 4.33 -0.18 -15.26
N HIS A 333 3.49 -0.79 -16.10
CA HIS A 333 3.01 -0.14 -17.31
C HIS A 333 2.18 1.13 -17.04
N GLU A 334 1.57 1.27 -15.85
CA GLU A 334 0.93 2.52 -15.41
C GLU A 334 1.95 3.62 -15.18
N PHE A 335 3.12 3.30 -14.59
CA PHE A 335 4.20 4.26 -14.41
C PHE A 335 4.67 4.86 -15.74
N VAL A 336 4.85 4.01 -16.76
CA VAL A 336 5.23 4.45 -18.13
C VAL A 336 4.15 5.30 -18.76
N TYR A 337 2.88 4.89 -18.63
CA TYR A 337 1.75 5.67 -19.11
C TYR A 337 1.70 7.06 -18.45
N LYS A 338 1.79 7.14 -17.12
CA LYS A 338 1.82 8.41 -16.39
C LYS A 338 3.02 9.28 -16.77
N ALA A 339 4.20 8.69 -16.99
CA ALA A 339 5.36 9.43 -17.48
C ALA A 339 5.08 10.05 -18.86
N GLY A 340 4.40 9.33 -19.75
CA GLY A 340 3.96 9.87 -21.02
C GLY A 340 2.98 11.02 -20.88
N ILE A 341 1.96 10.87 -20.02
CA ILE A 341 1.02 11.95 -19.72
C ILE A 341 1.75 13.21 -19.23
N PHE A 342 2.64 13.09 -18.23
CA PHE A 342 3.44 14.24 -17.76
C PHE A 342 4.32 14.85 -18.86
N ALA A 343 4.93 14.02 -19.72
CA ALA A 343 5.75 14.50 -20.82
C ALA A 343 4.94 15.36 -21.81
N LEU A 344 3.67 15.00 -22.06
CA LEU A 344 2.77 15.73 -22.94
C LEU A 344 2.20 17.00 -22.26
N GLU A 345 1.75 16.89 -21.01
CA GLU A 345 1.14 17.99 -20.25
C GLU A 345 2.11 19.14 -19.96
N GLU A 346 3.37 18.84 -19.63
CA GLU A 346 4.36 19.87 -19.32
C GLU A 346 4.83 20.63 -20.58
N MET A 347 4.63 20.07 -21.79
CA MET A 347 4.99 20.69 -23.08
C MET A 347 6.45 21.21 -23.17
N HIS A 348 7.34 20.67 -22.33
CA HIS A 348 8.73 21.11 -22.20
C HIS A 348 9.71 20.02 -22.62
N ASP A 349 10.59 20.37 -23.57
CA ASP A 349 11.56 19.44 -24.15
C ASP A 349 12.50 18.80 -23.13
N HIS A 350 12.90 19.58 -22.14
CA HIS A 350 13.77 19.15 -21.06
C HIS A 350 13.10 18.13 -20.14
N VAL A 351 11.78 18.28 -19.88
CA VAL A 351 11.01 17.31 -19.08
C VAL A 351 10.88 16.00 -19.85
N MET A 352 10.58 16.07 -21.14
CA MET A 352 10.55 14.92 -22.04
C MET A 352 11.88 14.14 -22.03
N ASP A 353 13.01 14.85 -22.08
CA ASP A 353 14.36 14.24 -22.03
C ASP A 353 14.63 13.58 -20.67
N LYS A 354 14.34 14.28 -19.56
CA LYS A 354 14.47 13.74 -18.20
C LYS A 354 13.69 12.44 -18.04
N LEU A 355 12.42 12.43 -18.44
CA LEU A 355 11.57 11.24 -18.32
C LEU A 355 12.05 10.09 -19.21
N ALA A 356 12.50 10.38 -20.43
CA ALA A 356 13.09 9.37 -21.30
C ALA A 356 14.37 8.76 -20.72
N ILE A 357 15.22 9.59 -20.11
CA ILE A 357 16.44 9.14 -19.42
C ILE A 357 16.10 8.28 -18.20
N LEU A 358 15.07 8.64 -17.42
CA LEU A 358 14.61 7.84 -16.29
C LEU A 358 14.12 6.46 -16.75
N LEU A 359 13.26 6.40 -17.78
CA LEU A 359 12.76 5.13 -18.31
C LEU A 359 13.90 4.25 -18.82
N LYS A 360 14.93 4.85 -19.43
CA LYS A 360 16.14 4.11 -19.84
C LYS A 360 16.88 3.51 -18.65
N ASP A 361 17.14 4.31 -17.62
CA ASP A 361 17.84 3.87 -16.42
C ASP A 361 17.09 2.73 -15.70
N LEU A 362 15.76 2.83 -15.59
CA LEU A 362 14.90 1.81 -15.01
C LEU A 362 14.86 0.52 -15.85
N SER A 363 14.90 0.65 -17.18
CA SER A 363 14.99 -0.50 -18.09
C SER A 363 16.35 -1.19 -17.99
N ASP A 364 17.44 -0.43 -17.94
CA ASP A 364 18.81 -0.97 -17.88
C ASP A 364 19.09 -1.68 -16.56
N LYS A 365 18.49 -1.20 -15.45
CA LYS A 365 18.53 -1.86 -14.13
C LYS A 365 17.58 -3.05 -14.00
N GLY A 366 16.70 -3.28 -14.97
CA GLY A 366 15.71 -4.36 -14.95
C GLY A 366 14.52 -4.14 -14.01
N THR A 367 14.41 -2.96 -13.36
CA THR A 367 13.23 -2.59 -12.55
C THR A 367 11.97 -2.48 -13.40
N LEU A 368 12.14 -2.08 -14.67
CA LEU A 368 11.06 -1.93 -15.64
C LEU A 368 11.22 -2.95 -16.77
N ALA A 369 10.32 -3.92 -16.83
CA ALA A 369 10.32 -4.92 -17.90
C ALA A 369 9.93 -4.29 -19.25
N GLU A 370 10.57 -4.76 -20.34
CA GLU A 370 10.32 -4.29 -21.71
C GLU A 370 8.83 -4.38 -22.07
N SER A 371 8.15 -5.49 -21.72
CA SER A 371 6.72 -5.68 -21.94
C SER A 371 5.83 -4.62 -21.25
N CYS A 372 6.26 -4.10 -20.09
CA CYS A 372 5.57 -3.01 -19.40
C CYS A 372 5.78 -1.67 -20.10
N ILE A 373 6.97 -1.45 -20.67
CA ILE A 373 7.27 -0.28 -21.50
C ILE A 373 6.35 -0.29 -22.72
N GLU A 374 6.32 -1.38 -23.49
CA GLU A 374 5.49 -1.47 -24.69
C GLU A 374 4.01 -1.24 -24.37
N LYS A 375 3.51 -1.89 -23.31
CA LYS A 375 2.12 -1.75 -22.87
C LYS A 375 1.81 -0.32 -22.42
N GLY A 376 2.74 0.37 -21.76
CA GLY A 376 2.58 1.76 -21.34
C GLY A 376 2.45 2.72 -22.52
N PHE A 377 3.30 2.58 -23.54
CA PHE A 377 3.21 3.39 -24.76
C PHE A 377 1.94 3.10 -25.56
N LYS A 378 1.58 1.82 -25.73
CA LYS A 378 0.32 1.44 -26.42
C LYS A 378 -0.91 2.03 -25.75
N ARG A 379 -0.94 2.08 -24.42
CA ARG A 379 -2.02 2.75 -23.67
C ARG A 379 -2.04 4.26 -23.93
N LEU A 380 -0.89 4.92 -23.88
CA LEU A 380 -0.79 6.33 -24.22
C LEU A 380 -1.35 6.60 -25.63
N PHE A 381 -1.01 5.76 -26.61
CA PHE A 381 -1.47 5.90 -28.00
C PHE A 381 -2.98 5.74 -28.14
N ASN A 382 -3.58 4.78 -27.45
CA ASN A 382 -5.02 4.57 -27.45
C ASN A 382 -5.76 5.78 -26.87
N ASP A 383 -5.21 6.40 -25.83
CA ASP A 383 -5.83 7.55 -25.15
C ASP A 383 -5.54 8.89 -25.85
N LEU A 384 -4.71 8.93 -26.90
CA LEU A 384 -4.37 10.20 -27.59
C LEU A 384 -5.58 10.94 -28.14
N ALA A 385 -6.61 10.23 -28.60
CA ALA A 385 -7.81 10.85 -29.13
C ALA A 385 -8.60 11.60 -28.05
N ASP A 386 -8.65 11.05 -26.84
CA ASP A 386 -9.29 11.69 -25.68
C ASP A 386 -8.41 12.82 -25.15
N LEU A 387 -7.09 12.61 -25.05
CA LEU A 387 -6.13 13.65 -24.65
C LEU A 387 -6.13 14.85 -25.60
N TYR A 388 -6.42 14.64 -26.88
CA TYR A 388 -6.53 15.74 -27.86
C TYR A 388 -7.67 16.72 -27.53
N LEU A 389 -8.74 16.26 -26.88
CA LEU A 389 -9.86 17.11 -26.49
C LEU A 389 -9.42 18.20 -25.49
N ASP A 390 -8.50 17.85 -24.60
CA ASP A 390 -7.95 18.77 -23.59
C ASP A 390 -6.66 19.46 -24.08
N LEU A 391 -5.85 18.75 -24.88
CA LEU A 391 -4.55 19.19 -25.38
C LEU A 391 -4.48 19.09 -26.92
N PRO A 392 -4.78 20.16 -27.67
CA PRO A 392 -4.79 20.14 -29.14
C PRO A 392 -3.44 19.76 -29.79
N ALA A 393 -2.34 19.82 -29.05
CA ALA A 393 -1.01 19.43 -29.51
C ALA A 393 -0.63 17.98 -29.15
N ALA A 394 -1.55 17.17 -28.59
CA ALA A 394 -1.25 15.84 -28.05
C ALA A 394 -0.51 14.93 -29.04
N TYR A 395 -0.97 14.81 -30.29
CA TYR A 395 -0.33 13.97 -31.30
C TYR A 395 1.10 14.42 -31.65
N VAL A 396 1.31 15.73 -31.79
CA VAL A 396 2.64 16.30 -32.12
C VAL A 396 3.61 16.08 -30.96
N LEU A 397 3.15 16.30 -29.72
CA LEU A 397 3.95 16.09 -28.51
C LEU A 397 4.26 14.60 -28.29
N ALA A 398 3.30 13.72 -28.54
CA ALA A 398 3.49 12.28 -28.49
C ALA A 398 4.57 11.81 -29.46
N GLN A 399 4.51 12.21 -30.74
CA GLN A 399 5.53 11.87 -31.73
C GLN A 399 6.92 12.39 -31.33
N ARG A 400 6.98 13.60 -30.79
CA ARG A 400 8.23 14.20 -30.32
C ARG A 400 8.82 13.40 -29.16
N TRP A 401 8.01 13.00 -28.18
CA TRP A 401 8.46 12.21 -27.05
C TRP A 401 8.85 10.78 -27.44
N VAL A 402 8.07 10.13 -28.31
CA VAL A 402 8.42 8.83 -28.92
C VAL A 402 9.75 8.90 -29.67
N SER A 403 9.99 9.97 -30.43
CA SER A 403 11.26 10.15 -31.14
C SER A 403 12.45 10.32 -30.18
N LYS A 404 12.27 11.02 -29.06
CA LYS A 404 13.31 11.18 -28.02
C LYS A 404 13.61 9.86 -27.30
N THR A 405 12.57 9.14 -26.89
CA THR A 405 12.69 7.84 -26.21
C THR A 405 13.29 6.76 -27.11
N ALA A 406 12.95 6.76 -28.41
CA ALA A 406 13.56 5.87 -29.41
C ALA A 406 15.06 6.16 -29.61
N LYS A 407 15.47 7.44 -29.67
CA LYS A 407 16.89 7.82 -29.80
C LYS A 407 17.75 7.33 -28.64
N ILE A 408 17.17 7.24 -27.44
CA ILE A 408 17.84 6.76 -26.23
C ILE A 408 17.83 5.22 -26.15
N GLY A 409 17.03 4.55 -26.99
CA GLY A 409 16.92 3.09 -27.02
C GLY A 409 16.06 2.53 -25.88
N VAL A 410 15.00 3.25 -25.49
CA VAL A 410 13.99 2.78 -24.53
C VAL A 410 12.93 1.90 -25.20
N ILE A 411 12.61 2.21 -26.47
CA ILE A 411 11.52 1.57 -27.22
C ILE A 411 12.03 1.00 -28.55
N SER A 412 11.39 -0.08 -29.00
CA SER A 412 11.68 -0.73 -30.26
C SER A 412 11.13 0.07 -31.46
N GLN A 413 11.68 -0.17 -32.65
CA GLN A 413 11.21 0.48 -33.88
C GLN A 413 9.74 0.16 -34.20
N GLN A 414 9.23 -0.98 -33.73
CA GLN A 414 7.83 -1.38 -33.92
C GLN A 414 6.87 -0.39 -33.23
N ILE A 415 7.14 -0.05 -31.97
CA ILE A 415 6.34 0.90 -31.18
C ILE A 415 6.36 2.30 -31.82
N VAL A 416 7.50 2.70 -32.39
CA VAL A 416 7.62 4.00 -33.08
C VAL A 416 6.69 4.09 -34.29
N VAL A 417 6.54 3.00 -35.04
CA VAL A 417 5.65 2.93 -36.21
C VAL A 417 4.17 2.92 -35.79
N GLU A 418 3.85 2.29 -34.66
CA GLU A 418 2.49 2.25 -34.11
C GLU A 418 2.00 3.61 -33.58
N CYS A 419 2.90 4.58 -33.34
CA CYS A 419 2.53 5.89 -32.83
C CYS A 419 1.54 6.61 -33.78
N PRO A 420 0.30 6.91 -33.32
CA PRO A 420 -0.69 7.58 -34.13
C PRO A 420 -0.20 8.93 -34.61
N ARG A 421 -0.37 9.19 -35.90
CA ARG A 421 -0.21 10.53 -36.45
C ARG A 421 -1.57 11.19 -36.52
N GLU A 422 -1.63 12.48 -36.23
CA GLU A 422 -2.82 13.26 -36.52
C GLU A 422 -3.02 13.23 -38.04
N THR A 423 -3.77 12.25 -38.53
CA THR A 423 -4.38 12.34 -39.84
C THR A 423 -5.40 13.43 -39.66
N ILE A 424 -5.05 14.63 -40.12
CA ILE A 424 -5.95 15.74 -40.38
C ILE A 424 -7.19 15.16 -41.09
N ARG A 425 -8.21 14.76 -40.31
CA ARG A 425 -9.58 14.56 -40.79
C ARG A 425 -10.27 15.90 -40.98
N SER A 426 -9.50 16.99 -40.95
CA SER A 426 -9.82 18.25 -41.62
C SER A 426 -9.79 17.96 -43.10
N ARG A 427 -10.92 17.48 -43.61
CA ARG A 427 -11.37 17.54 -45.00
C ARG A 427 -10.49 18.50 -45.81
N SER A 428 -9.40 18.00 -46.39
CA SER A 428 -8.66 18.71 -47.42
C SER A 428 -9.59 18.69 -48.61
N ARG A 429 -10.54 19.62 -48.61
CA ARG A 429 -11.22 19.99 -49.84
C ARG A 429 -10.15 20.74 -50.63
N THR A 430 -9.29 20.00 -51.33
CA THR A 430 -8.62 20.61 -52.47
C THR A 430 -9.75 21.03 -53.40
N LEU A 431 -9.96 22.34 -53.48
CA LEU A 431 -10.87 22.91 -54.46
C LEU A 431 -10.10 22.89 -55.77
N SER A 432 -10.37 21.88 -56.61
CA SER A 432 -9.87 21.88 -57.97
C SER A 432 -10.82 22.70 -58.84
N GLU A 433 -10.25 23.57 -59.68
CA GLU A 433 -11.01 24.28 -60.69
C GLU A 433 -11.28 23.31 -61.84
N GLY A 434 -12.54 22.97 -62.05
CA GLY A 434 -12.94 22.19 -63.23
C GLY A 434 -12.71 23.02 -64.51
N PRO A 435 -12.65 22.38 -65.69
CA PRO A 435 -12.44 23.06 -66.98
C PRO A 435 -13.50 24.13 -67.33
N ASP A 436 -14.61 24.19 -66.61
CA ASP A 436 -15.67 25.19 -66.72
C ASP A 436 -15.55 26.35 -65.70
N GLY A 437 -14.45 26.43 -64.95
CA GLY A 437 -14.20 27.48 -63.93
C GLY A 437 -15.03 27.34 -62.64
N LYS A 438 -15.69 26.20 -62.45
CA LYS A 438 -16.44 25.89 -61.21
C LYS A 438 -15.57 25.09 -60.25
N LEU A 439 -15.56 25.50 -58.99
CA LEU A 439 -14.85 24.81 -57.92
C LEU A 439 -15.52 23.48 -57.60
N ILE A 440 -14.77 22.39 -57.71
CA ILE A 440 -15.21 21.03 -57.36
C ILE A 440 -14.52 20.64 -56.05
N VAL A 441 -15.26 19.97 -55.17
CA VAL A 441 -14.70 19.41 -53.93
C VAL A 441 -14.28 17.99 -54.25
N ASP A 442 -12.97 17.76 -54.32
CA ASP A 442 -12.43 16.41 -54.41
C ASP A 442 -12.58 15.74 -53.04
N ASN A 443 -13.52 14.79 -52.94
CA ASN A 443 -13.52 13.84 -51.83
C ASN A 443 -12.63 12.68 -52.25
N GLU A 444 -11.45 12.55 -51.65
CA GLU A 444 -10.64 11.34 -51.78
C GLU A 444 -11.51 10.15 -51.36
N LYS A 445 -11.83 9.29 -52.34
CA LYS A 445 -12.50 8.02 -52.06
C LYS A 445 -11.50 7.14 -51.33
N SER A 446 -11.89 6.72 -50.14
CA SER A 446 -11.24 5.60 -49.44
C SER A 446 -11.56 4.35 -50.26
N ASP A 447 -10.53 3.74 -50.84
CA ASP A 447 -10.62 2.40 -51.42
C ASP A 447 -10.65 1.38 -50.27
N ASP A 448 -11.81 1.24 -49.63
CA ASP A 448 -12.14 0.14 -48.73
C ASP A 448 -13.61 -0.21 -48.94
N ASP A 449 -13.90 -1.00 -49.98
CA ASP A 449 -15.07 -1.88 -49.95
C ASP A 449 -14.84 -3.13 -50.82
N PHE A 450 -14.49 -4.20 -50.11
CA PHE A 450 -14.55 -5.58 -50.58
C PHE A 450 -16.02 -5.98 -50.85
N ASN A 451 -16.25 -6.57 -52.03
CA ASN A 451 -17.35 -7.49 -52.36
C ASN A 451 -18.80 -7.08 -52.02
N LYS A 452 -19.58 -6.79 -53.07
CA LYS A 452 -20.88 -7.44 -53.32
C LYS A 452 -21.38 -7.17 -54.74
N ASP A 453 -21.51 -8.27 -55.50
CA ASP A 453 -22.52 -8.58 -56.51
C ASP A 453 -23.28 -7.42 -57.19
N ASP A 454 -23.18 -7.29 -58.52
CA ASP A 454 -24.27 -7.81 -59.35
C ASP A 454 -23.96 -7.87 -60.86
N LYS A 455 -24.61 -8.85 -61.49
CA LYS A 455 -24.62 -9.16 -62.92
C LYS A 455 -25.31 -8.05 -63.72
N THR A 456 -24.83 -7.73 -64.93
CA THR A 456 -25.59 -7.91 -66.21
C THR A 456 -24.90 -7.32 -67.44
N SER A 457 -24.89 -8.16 -68.49
CA SER A 457 -24.95 -7.88 -69.93
C SER A 457 -23.92 -6.98 -70.62
N GLY A 458 -23.27 -7.56 -71.62
CA GLY A 458 -22.58 -6.78 -72.65
C GLY A 458 -21.73 -7.63 -73.60
N TYR A 459 -22.36 -8.57 -74.31
CA TYR A 459 -21.78 -9.23 -75.48
C TYR A 459 -21.30 -8.18 -76.49
N SER A 460 -20.02 -8.21 -76.88
CA SER A 460 -19.55 -7.96 -78.25
C SER A 460 -18.11 -8.44 -78.41
N SER A 461 -17.99 -9.44 -79.27
CA SER A 461 -16.79 -10.08 -79.81
C SER A 461 -16.09 -9.20 -80.85
N GLU A 462 -14.76 -9.18 -80.84
CA GLU A 462 -13.85 -9.00 -81.99
C GLU A 462 -12.43 -9.33 -81.49
N ILE A 463 -11.99 -10.60 -81.53
CA ILE A 463 -11.09 -11.22 -82.53
C ILE A 463 -10.01 -10.28 -83.09
N GLY A 464 -8.74 -10.55 -82.73
CA GLY A 464 -7.60 -10.17 -83.58
C GLY A 464 -6.24 -10.14 -82.89
N GLY A 465 -5.41 -11.16 -83.17
CA GLY A 465 -3.96 -10.97 -83.30
C GLY A 465 -3.08 -11.31 -82.10
N ALA A 466 -2.66 -12.58 -82.02
CA ALA A 466 -1.44 -12.97 -81.36
C ALA A 466 -0.23 -12.62 -82.24
N GLU A 467 0.78 -11.97 -81.68
CA GLU A 467 2.16 -12.16 -82.14
C GLU A 467 3.15 -11.94 -80.99
N SER A 468 3.75 -13.04 -80.59
CA SER A 468 4.92 -13.16 -79.73
C SER A 468 6.18 -12.88 -80.55
N VAL A 469 7.03 -11.95 -80.11
CA VAL A 469 8.44 -11.91 -80.54
C VAL A 469 9.35 -11.75 -79.32
N GLN A 470 10.28 -12.70 -79.28
CA GLN A 470 11.45 -12.87 -78.43
C GLN A 470 12.49 -11.74 -78.54
N GLY A 471 13.35 -11.66 -77.51
CA GLY A 471 14.68 -11.04 -77.56
C GLY A 471 14.72 -9.68 -76.86
N ASP A 472 15.69 -9.32 -76.03
CA ASP A 472 16.94 -9.96 -75.68
C ASP A 472 17.45 -9.38 -74.36
N LEU A 473 18.25 -10.20 -73.68
CA LEU A 473 19.16 -9.80 -72.62
C LEU A 473 20.16 -8.74 -73.13
N SER A 474 20.34 -7.65 -72.38
CA SER A 474 21.67 -7.07 -72.20
C SER A 474 21.73 -6.25 -70.92
N ALA A 475 22.45 -6.79 -69.94
CA ALA A 475 23.14 -6.00 -68.93
C ALA A 475 24.18 -5.09 -69.60
N CYS A 476 24.39 -3.90 -69.06
CA CYS A 476 25.73 -3.37 -68.73
C CYS A 476 25.66 -1.97 -68.12
N ASN A 477 26.40 -1.85 -67.02
CA ASN A 477 26.96 -0.67 -66.33
C ASN A 477 26.07 0.14 -65.40
#